data_AF-A0A0A7M504-F1
#
_entry.id   AF-A0A0A7M504-F1
#
_cell.length_a   1.000
_cell.length_b   1.000
_cell.length_c   1.000
_cell.angle_alpha   90.00
_cell.angle_beta   90.00
_cell.angle_gamma   90.00
#
_symmetry.space_group_name_H-M   'P 1'
#
loop_
_entity.id
_entity.type
_entity.pdbx_description
1 polymer ?
#
loop_
_entity_poly.entity_id
_entity_poly.type
_entity_poly.pdbx_seq_one_letter_code
_entity_poly.pdbx_strand_id
1 'polypeptide(L)'
;ACAPFRRLHLCHHNLETIETTSTKHDLLLEVCMAAYYEGDLIKTRHLGHQLTNVGTSSQLCTVLARSFADIGDIVRGKDLFYGNTQEKEKREDLEKKLKEIFDKIKRNNSKLSTLKDDQIREYWWTENRETVWKAITCKAEQNDKYFRQTCSNGGSYAYKQCRCNNGDVPTYFDYVPQYVRWFEEWA
;
A
#
# COMPACT_ATOMS: atom_id res chain seq x y z
N ALA A 1 -2.16 0.65 -19.43
CA ALA A 1 -1.34 1.29 -18.39
C ALA A 1 -0.01 0.56 -18.31
N CYS A 2 1.12 1.25 -18.14
CA CYS A 2 2.43 0.60 -18.00
C CYS A 2 2.75 0.43 -16.52
N ALA A 3 2.81 -0.81 -16.03
CA ALA A 3 3.18 -1.08 -14.64
C ALA A 3 4.67 -0.75 -14.43
N PRO A 4 5.02 0.07 -13.42
CA PRO A 4 6.41 0.42 -13.12
C PRO A 4 7.16 -0.78 -12.54
N PHE A 5 8.49 -0.84 -12.72
CA PHE A 5 9.33 -1.94 -12.23
C PHE A 5 9.13 -2.24 -10.74
N ARG A 6 8.91 -1.20 -9.92
CA ARG A 6 8.56 -1.35 -8.50
C ARG A 6 7.30 -2.19 -8.28
N ARG A 7 6.22 -1.89 -9.02
CA ARG A 7 4.96 -2.64 -8.93
C ARG A 7 5.12 -4.09 -9.40
N LEU A 8 5.94 -4.35 -10.42
CA LEU A 8 6.17 -5.71 -10.95
C LEU A 8 6.74 -6.66 -9.89
N HIS A 9 7.51 -6.13 -8.94
CA HIS A 9 8.19 -6.90 -7.90
C HIS A 9 7.70 -6.53 -6.49
N LEU A 10 6.42 -6.14 -6.37
CA LEU A 10 5.82 -5.77 -5.09
C LEU A 10 5.80 -6.98 -4.14
N CYS A 11 6.25 -6.78 -2.90
CA CYS A 11 6.34 -7.85 -1.89
C CYS A 11 4.97 -8.21 -1.31
N HIS A 12 4.17 -8.99 -2.04
CA HIS A 12 2.82 -9.39 -1.60
C HIS A 12 2.57 -10.91 -1.60
N HIS A 13 3.62 -11.75 -1.68
CA HIS A 13 3.46 -13.20 -1.80
C HIS A 13 2.77 -13.84 -0.60
N ASN A 14 2.88 -13.26 0.60
CA ASN A 14 2.15 -13.73 1.77
C ASN A 14 0.62 -13.60 1.59
N LEU A 15 0.16 -12.58 0.85
CA LEU A 15 -1.26 -12.43 0.51
C LEU A 15 -1.73 -13.56 -0.42
N GLU A 16 -0.90 -14.04 -1.35
CA GLU A 16 -1.25 -15.17 -2.23
C GLU A 16 -1.56 -16.44 -1.43
N THR A 17 -0.99 -16.59 -0.24
CA THR A 17 -1.18 -17.76 0.63
C THR A 17 -2.17 -17.52 1.77
N ILE A 18 -2.88 -16.39 1.80
CA ILE A 18 -3.83 -16.08 2.87
C ILE A 18 -4.96 -17.11 2.93
N GLU A 19 -5.30 -17.54 4.15
CA GLU A 19 -6.41 -18.46 4.36
C GLU A 19 -7.75 -17.73 4.25
N THR A 20 -8.75 -18.36 3.64
CA THR A 20 -10.06 -17.71 3.51
C THR A 20 -10.82 -17.68 4.84
N THR A 21 -10.38 -18.44 5.84
CA THR A 21 -10.85 -18.42 7.24
C THR A 21 -10.41 -17.17 8.01
N SER A 22 -9.53 -16.35 7.45
CA SER A 22 -9.05 -15.11 8.06
C SER A 22 -10.15 -14.14 8.45
N THR A 23 -9.98 -13.52 9.62
CA THR A 23 -10.81 -12.44 10.14
C THR A 23 -10.33 -11.07 9.65
N LYS A 24 -11.04 -10.00 10.04
CA LYS A 24 -10.59 -8.61 9.77
C LYS A 24 -9.19 -8.31 10.32
N HIS A 25 -8.81 -8.93 11.44
CA HIS A 25 -7.52 -8.71 12.09
C HIS A 25 -6.41 -9.53 11.42
N ASP A 26 -6.71 -10.76 11.00
CA ASP A 26 -5.77 -11.60 10.26
C ASP A 26 -5.45 -10.97 8.89
N LEU A 27 -6.47 -10.44 8.20
CA LEU A 27 -6.25 -9.68 6.96
C LEU A 27 -5.36 -8.46 7.20
N LEU A 28 -5.58 -7.71 8.30
CA LEU A 28 -4.75 -6.55 8.63
C LEU A 28 -3.29 -6.96 8.88
N LEU A 29 -3.07 -8.07 9.59
CA LEU A 29 -1.74 -8.61 9.86
C LEU A 29 -1.01 -8.93 8.55
N GLU A 30 -1.66 -9.66 7.65
CA GLU A 30 -1.08 -10.05 6.36
C GLU A 30 -0.76 -8.83 5.47
N VAL A 31 -1.67 -7.85 5.42
CA VAL A 31 -1.44 -6.61 4.68
C VAL A 31 -0.29 -5.79 5.30
N CYS A 32 -0.21 -5.73 6.63
CA CYS A 32 0.91 -5.07 7.32
C CYS A 32 2.24 -5.80 7.10
N MET A 33 2.24 -7.13 7.03
CA MET A 33 3.43 -7.93 6.76
C MET A 33 3.95 -7.64 5.35
N ALA A 34 3.07 -7.65 4.34
CA ALA A 34 3.40 -7.27 2.96
C ALA A 34 3.99 -5.85 2.92
N ALA A 35 3.31 -4.90 3.56
CA ALA A 35 3.75 -3.50 3.66
C ALA A 35 5.13 -3.37 4.31
N TYR A 36 5.37 -4.06 5.43
CA TYR A 36 6.65 -4.03 6.15
C TYR A 36 7.81 -4.52 5.27
N TYR A 37 7.67 -5.67 4.61
CA TYR A 37 8.74 -6.22 3.77
C TYR A 37 8.96 -5.38 2.50
N GLU A 38 7.89 -4.86 1.90
CA GLU A 38 7.99 -3.93 0.77
C GLU A 38 8.76 -2.67 1.16
N GLY A 39 8.44 -2.10 2.33
CA GLY A 39 9.13 -0.93 2.88
C GLY A 39 10.62 -1.15 3.12
N ASP A 40 10.98 -2.29 3.72
CA ASP A 40 12.37 -2.68 3.99
C ASP A 40 13.18 -2.88 2.70
N LEU A 41 12.58 -3.55 1.70
CA LEU A 41 13.19 -3.75 0.39
C LEU A 41 13.41 -2.42 -0.34
N ILE A 42 12.41 -1.55 -0.37
CA ILE A 42 12.51 -0.20 -0.96
C ILE A 42 13.64 0.57 -0.28
N LYS A 43 13.66 0.60 1.06
CA LYS A 43 14.68 1.33 1.81
C LYS A 43 16.08 0.82 1.48
N THR A 44 16.25 -0.50 1.45
CA THR A 44 17.53 -1.15 1.13
C THR A 44 18.02 -0.80 -0.27
N ARG A 45 17.15 -0.89 -1.28
CA ARG A 45 17.50 -0.53 -2.67
C ARG A 45 17.74 0.97 -2.83
N HIS A 46 16.94 1.79 -2.17
CA HIS A 46 17.05 3.25 -2.24
C HIS A 46 18.36 3.76 -1.64
N LEU A 47 18.83 3.17 -0.54
CA LEU A 47 20.17 3.47 0.01
C LEU A 47 21.29 3.22 -1.00
N GLY A 48 21.24 2.09 -1.73
CA GLY A 48 22.21 1.79 -2.79
C GLY A 48 22.19 2.82 -3.93
N HIS A 49 21.00 3.32 -4.28
CA HIS A 49 20.85 4.39 -5.28
C HIS A 49 21.31 5.76 -4.79
N GLN A 50 21.13 6.11 -3.51
CA GLN A 50 21.61 7.38 -2.95
C GLN A 50 23.14 7.46 -2.94
N LEU A 51 23.82 6.34 -2.67
CA LEU A 51 25.28 6.26 -2.73
C LEU A 51 25.84 6.45 -4.15
N THR A 52 25.05 6.10 -5.17
CA THR A 52 25.46 6.16 -6.59
C THR A 52 24.96 7.40 -7.31
N ASN A 53 23.88 8.04 -6.85
CA ASN A 53 23.26 9.24 -7.44
C ASN A 53 23.10 10.34 -6.38
N VAL A 54 24.18 11.09 -6.15
CA VAL A 54 24.20 12.19 -5.18
C VAL A 54 23.29 13.32 -5.66
N GLY A 55 22.15 13.54 -4.98
CA GLY A 55 21.18 14.60 -5.27
C GLY A 55 19.71 14.17 -5.35
N THR A 56 19.41 12.87 -5.39
CA THR A 56 18.03 12.32 -5.45
C THR A 56 17.51 11.82 -4.10
N SER A 57 18.20 12.16 -3.01
CA SER A 57 17.97 11.69 -1.63
C SER A 57 16.58 12.02 -1.05
N SER A 58 15.75 12.80 -1.73
CA SER A 58 14.42 13.23 -1.24
C SER A 58 13.24 12.34 -1.67
N GLN A 59 13.49 11.17 -2.27
CA GLN A 59 12.42 10.39 -2.91
C GLN A 59 11.93 9.15 -2.16
N LEU A 60 12.58 8.71 -1.07
CA LEU A 60 12.20 7.48 -0.35
C LEU A 60 10.72 7.47 0.04
N CYS A 61 10.26 8.52 0.72
CA CYS A 61 8.87 8.62 1.18
C CYS A 61 7.87 8.65 0.00
N THR A 62 8.27 9.17 -1.16
CA THR A 62 7.45 9.14 -2.38
C THR A 62 7.34 7.74 -2.95
N VAL A 63 8.45 6.99 -3.00
CA VAL A 63 8.45 5.60 -3.47
C VAL A 63 7.62 4.72 -2.53
N LEU A 64 7.76 4.91 -1.21
CA LEU A 64 6.93 4.25 -0.20
C LEU A 64 5.44 4.61 -0.37
N ALA A 65 5.11 5.87 -0.66
CA ALA A 65 3.74 6.29 -0.96
C ALA A 65 3.14 5.62 -2.19
N ARG A 66 3.95 5.39 -3.24
CA ARG A 66 3.51 4.67 -4.45
C ARG A 66 3.24 3.19 -4.16
N SER A 67 4.12 2.49 -3.43
CA SER A 67 3.88 1.09 -3.03
C SER A 67 2.72 0.95 -2.06
N PHE A 68 2.54 1.87 -1.13
CA PHE A 68 1.38 1.92 -0.26
C PHE A 68 0.06 2.01 -1.04
N ALA A 69 0.00 2.87 -2.06
CA ALA A 69 -1.19 3.01 -2.90
C ALA A 69 -1.46 1.76 -3.75
N ASP A 70 -0.41 1.08 -4.24
CA ASP A 70 -0.57 -0.17 -4.99
C ASP A 70 -1.05 -1.33 -4.10
N ILE A 71 -0.53 -1.46 -2.86
CA ILE A 71 -1.07 -2.41 -1.87
C ILE A 71 -2.55 -2.12 -1.60
N GLY A 72 -2.91 -0.84 -1.45
CA GLY A 72 -4.30 -0.42 -1.27
C GLY A 72 -5.20 -0.80 -2.46
N ASP A 73 -4.71 -0.65 -3.70
CA ASP A 73 -5.46 -1.07 -4.89
C ASP A 73 -5.62 -2.59 -5.00
N ILE A 74 -4.64 -3.38 -4.55
CA ILE A 74 -4.78 -4.84 -4.46
C ILE A 74 -5.90 -5.20 -3.48
N VAL A 75 -5.86 -4.67 -2.26
CA VAL A 75 -6.88 -4.94 -1.23
C VAL A 75 -8.28 -4.52 -1.70
N ARG A 76 -8.38 -3.38 -2.39
CA ARG A 76 -9.65 -2.84 -2.89
C ARG A 76 -10.15 -3.47 -4.20
N GLY A 77 -9.38 -4.38 -4.81
CA GLY A 77 -9.73 -4.98 -6.09
C GLY A 77 -9.69 -4.00 -7.27
N LYS A 78 -8.87 -2.94 -7.17
CA LYS A 78 -8.72 -1.86 -8.17
C LYS A 78 -7.41 -1.92 -8.94
N ASP A 79 -6.53 -2.85 -8.58
CA ASP A 79 -5.22 -3.00 -9.20
C ASP A 79 -5.34 -3.45 -10.68
N LEU A 80 -4.71 -2.68 -11.56
CA LEU A 80 -4.71 -2.83 -13.02
C LEU A 80 -3.57 -3.74 -13.51
N PHE A 81 -2.77 -4.32 -12.62
CA PHE A 81 -1.64 -5.15 -13.04
C PHE A 81 -2.14 -6.52 -13.52
N TYR A 82 -1.95 -6.82 -14.80
CA TYR A 82 -2.38 -8.08 -15.42
C TYR A 82 -1.29 -9.15 -15.46
N GLY A 83 -0.01 -8.74 -15.42
CA GLY A 83 1.13 -9.65 -15.45
C GLY A 83 1.16 -10.58 -16.67
N ASN A 84 2.02 -11.61 -16.58
CA ASN A 84 1.99 -12.77 -17.47
C ASN A 84 0.88 -13.76 -17.07
N THR A 85 0.73 -14.87 -17.82
CA THR A 85 -0.33 -15.87 -17.55
C THR A 85 -0.29 -16.43 -16.13
N GLN A 86 0.90 -16.71 -15.58
CA GLN A 86 1.05 -17.26 -14.23
C GLN A 86 0.70 -16.21 -13.15
N GLU A 87 1.12 -14.97 -13.34
CA GLU A 87 0.78 -13.86 -12.45
C GLU A 87 -0.72 -13.57 -12.46
N LYS A 88 -1.36 -13.70 -13.62
CA LYS A 88 -2.81 -13.55 -13.77
C LYS A 88 -3.56 -14.58 -12.94
N GLU A 89 -3.17 -15.86 -12.99
CA GLU A 89 -3.80 -16.93 -12.21
C GLU A 89 -3.67 -16.68 -10.70
N LYS A 90 -2.47 -16.33 -10.23
CA LYS A 90 -2.22 -15.99 -8.81
C LYS A 90 -3.06 -14.80 -8.35
N ARG A 91 -3.19 -13.78 -9.18
CA ARG A 91 -4.00 -12.60 -8.89
C ARG A 91 -5.49 -12.94 -8.82
N GLU A 92 -5.98 -13.78 -9.74
CA GLU A 92 -7.38 -14.22 -9.73
C GLU A 92 -7.70 -15.06 -8.49
N ASP A 93 -6.78 -15.93 -8.07
CA ASP A 93 -6.89 -16.69 -6.82
C ASP A 93 -6.87 -15.78 -5.59
N LEU A 94 -5.95 -14.81 -5.54
CA LEU A 94 -5.91 -13.80 -4.48
C LEU A 94 -7.22 -12.99 -4.42
N GLU A 95 -7.72 -12.51 -5.56
CA GLU A 95 -8.97 -11.75 -5.61
C GLU A 95 -10.16 -12.59 -5.15
N LYS A 96 -10.19 -13.88 -5.48
CA LYS A 96 -11.20 -14.81 -4.97
C LYS A 96 -11.11 -14.96 -3.45
N LYS A 97 -9.91 -15.15 -2.90
CA LYS A 97 -9.68 -15.23 -1.46
C LYS A 97 -10.11 -13.96 -0.72
N LEU A 98 -9.76 -12.79 -1.27
CA LEU A 98 -10.18 -11.51 -0.71
C LEU A 98 -11.71 -11.37 -0.71
N LYS A 99 -12.40 -11.72 -1.81
CA LYS A 99 -13.87 -11.75 -1.84
C LYS A 99 -14.45 -12.63 -0.73
N GLU A 100 -13.91 -13.83 -0.55
CA GLU A 100 -14.39 -14.75 0.49
C GLU A 100 -14.17 -14.19 1.91
N ILE A 101 -13.02 -13.54 2.16
CA ILE A 101 -12.72 -12.90 3.45
C ILE A 101 -13.68 -11.72 3.69
N PHE A 102 -13.88 -10.84 2.72
CA PHE A 102 -14.77 -9.69 2.85
C PHE A 102 -16.24 -10.11 2.98
N ASP A 103 -16.68 -11.17 2.30
CA ASP A 103 -18.00 -11.77 2.49
C ASP A 103 -18.20 -12.30 3.92
N LYS A 104 -17.17 -12.90 4.53
CA LYS A 104 -17.22 -13.34 5.93
C LYS A 104 -17.27 -12.15 6.88
N ILE A 105 -16.46 -11.11 6.66
CA ILE A 105 -16.50 -9.85 7.42
C ILE A 105 -17.90 -9.24 7.35
N LYS A 106 -18.52 -9.23 6.16
CA LYS A 106 -19.88 -8.76 5.95
C LYS A 106 -20.92 -9.56 6.75
N ARG A 107 -20.85 -10.88 6.71
CA ARG A 107 -21.79 -11.77 7.45
C ARG A 107 -21.67 -11.62 8.96
N ASN A 108 -20.47 -11.34 9.46
CA ASN A 108 -20.20 -11.18 10.89
C ASN A 108 -20.58 -9.79 11.45
N ASN A 109 -21.01 -8.85 10.59
CA ASN A 109 -21.41 -7.51 11.02
C ASN A 109 -22.69 -7.07 10.30
N SER A 110 -23.81 -7.09 11.01
CA SER A 110 -25.13 -6.74 10.47
C SER A 110 -25.19 -5.34 9.86
N LYS A 111 -24.36 -4.39 10.32
CA LYS A 111 -24.26 -3.03 9.77
C LYS A 111 -23.71 -3.00 8.33
N LEU A 112 -22.99 -4.05 7.90
CA LEU A 112 -22.42 -4.16 6.55
C LEU A 112 -23.34 -4.87 5.55
N SER A 113 -24.46 -5.43 6.02
CA SER A 113 -25.36 -6.27 5.20
C SER A 113 -25.87 -5.59 3.92
N THR A 114 -26.12 -4.28 3.98
CA THR A 114 -26.60 -3.47 2.85
C THR A 114 -25.50 -2.97 1.92
N LEU A 115 -24.23 -3.09 2.32
CA LEU A 115 -23.09 -2.60 1.54
C LEU A 115 -22.64 -3.61 0.50
N LYS A 116 -22.17 -3.12 -0.64
CA LYS A 116 -21.51 -3.93 -1.67
C LYS A 116 -20.06 -4.22 -1.28
N ASP A 117 -19.47 -5.26 -1.85
CA ASP A 117 -18.09 -5.69 -1.57
C ASP A 117 -17.08 -4.54 -1.78
N ASP A 118 -17.17 -3.83 -2.90
CA ASP A 118 -16.33 -2.66 -3.22
C ASP A 118 -16.41 -1.57 -2.14
N GLN A 119 -17.61 -1.30 -1.60
CA GLN A 119 -17.79 -0.34 -0.52
C GLN A 119 -17.17 -0.81 0.79
N ILE A 120 -17.31 -2.10 1.13
CA ILE A 120 -16.74 -2.67 2.35
C ILE A 120 -15.22 -2.62 2.30
N ARG A 121 -14.62 -2.93 1.14
CA ARG A 121 -13.17 -2.85 0.94
C ARG A 121 -12.63 -1.44 1.05
N GLU A 122 -13.34 -0.43 0.53
CA GLU A 122 -12.98 0.99 0.68
C GLU A 122 -13.04 1.45 2.15
N TYR A 123 -14.08 1.05 2.89
CA TYR A 123 -14.17 1.34 4.32
C TYR A 123 -13.06 0.64 5.10
N TRP A 124 -12.79 -0.63 4.80
CA TRP A 124 -11.73 -1.39 5.45
C TRP A 124 -10.36 -0.74 5.19
N TRP A 125 -10.06 -0.35 3.95
CA TRP A 125 -8.81 0.34 3.65
C TRP A 125 -8.73 1.65 4.41
N THR A 126 -9.77 2.48 4.35
CA THR A 126 -9.78 3.80 5.02
C THR A 126 -9.58 3.69 6.54
N GLU A 127 -10.17 2.69 7.19
CA GLU A 127 -10.00 2.44 8.63
C GLU A 127 -8.58 1.99 8.99
N ASN A 128 -7.93 1.22 8.11
CA ASN A 128 -6.66 0.55 8.43
C ASN A 128 -5.42 1.19 7.79
N ARG A 129 -5.60 2.14 6.86
CA ARG A 129 -4.52 2.72 6.05
C ARG A 129 -3.41 3.35 6.89
N GLU A 130 -3.73 3.93 8.04
CA GLU A 130 -2.73 4.47 8.98
C GLU A 130 -1.82 3.39 9.56
N THR A 131 -2.39 2.25 9.93
CA THR A 131 -1.64 1.10 10.44
C THR A 131 -0.75 0.50 9.36
N VAL A 132 -1.27 0.37 8.14
CA VAL A 132 -0.48 -0.09 6.98
C VAL A 132 0.63 0.90 6.64
N TRP A 133 0.38 2.21 6.73
CA TRP A 133 1.41 3.24 6.55
C TRP A 133 2.51 3.14 7.61
N LYS A 134 2.14 2.87 8.87
CA LYS A 134 3.11 2.60 9.95
C LYS A 134 3.92 1.32 9.69
N ALA A 135 3.36 0.32 9.02
CA ALA A 135 4.11 -0.87 8.65
C ALA A 135 5.13 -0.57 7.52
N ILE A 136 4.70 0.03 6.41
CA ILE A 136 5.58 0.28 5.26
C ILE A 136 6.72 1.27 5.54
N THR A 137 6.50 2.20 6.47
CA THR A 137 7.52 3.18 6.85
C THR A 137 8.35 2.75 8.05
N CYS A 138 8.17 1.54 8.58
CA CYS A 138 8.79 1.09 9.83
C CYS A 138 10.33 1.18 9.81
N LYS A 139 10.94 0.95 8.64
CA LYS A 139 12.40 0.95 8.43
C LYS A 139 12.95 2.26 7.85
N ALA A 140 12.09 3.24 7.57
CA ALA A 140 12.52 4.57 7.15
C ALA A 140 13.27 5.26 8.30
N GLU A 141 14.23 6.11 7.96
CA GLU A 141 15.10 6.81 8.89
C GLU A 141 14.41 8.07 9.44
N GLN A 142 14.91 8.58 10.58
CA GLN A 142 14.28 9.74 11.23
C GLN A 142 14.34 11.01 10.37
N ASN A 143 15.32 11.12 9.49
CA ASN A 143 15.52 12.28 8.64
C ASN A 143 14.82 12.17 7.28
N ASP A 144 14.19 11.04 6.98
CA ASP A 144 13.43 10.87 5.75
C ASP A 144 12.17 11.74 5.78
N LYS A 145 12.10 12.67 4.83
CA LYS A 145 11.03 13.65 4.70
C LYS A 145 10.21 13.38 3.45
N TYR A 146 8.90 13.53 3.57
CA TYR A 146 8.04 13.65 2.39
C TYR A 146 8.24 15.04 1.78
N PHE A 147 8.40 15.11 0.45
CA PHE A 147 8.75 16.37 -0.22
C PHE A 147 7.66 17.44 -0.16
N ARG A 148 6.40 17.05 0.10
CA ARG A 148 5.27 17.98 0.28
C ARG A 148 5.04 18.26 1.76
N GLN A 149 4.71 19.51 2.06
CA GLN A 149 4.16 19.86 3.38
C GLN A 149 2.70 19.41 3.40
N THR A 150 2.45 18.26 3.99
CA THR A 150 1.11 17.65 4.07
C THR A 150 0.64 17.45 5.50
N CYS A 151 1.54 17.62 6.48
CA CYS A 151 1.22 17.52 7.89
C CYS A 151 0.74 18.86 8.44
N SER A 152 -0.13 18.82 9.47
CA SER A 152 -0.63 20.02 10.16
C SER A 152 -1.31 21.02 9.20
N ASN A 153 -2.30 20.57 8.42
CA ASN A 153 -2.99 21.37 7.39
C ASN A 153 -2.04 22.01 6.36
N GLY A 154 -0.97 21.30 6.00
CA GLY A 154 0.03 21.77 5.05
C GLY A 154 1.07 22.73 5.63
N GLY A 155 1.09 22.94 6.96
CA GLY A 155 2.07 23.79 7.64
C GLY A 155 3.38 23.10 8.02
N SER A 156 3.51 21.78 7.80
CA SER A 156 4.72 21.03 8.18
C SER A 156 5.00 19.83 7.27
N TYR A 157 6.28 19.48 7.16
CA TYR A 157 6.71 18.26 6.51
C TYR A 157 6.40 17.04 7.38
N ALA A 158 6.25 15.87 6.75
CA ALA A 158 6.43 14.61 7.46
C ALA A 158 7.91 14.49 7.82
N TYR A 159 8.25 14.49 9.11
CA TYR A 159 9.62 14.32 9.59
C TYR A 159 9.59 13.24 10.69
N LYS A 160 10.56 12.33 10.67
CA LYS A 160 10.58 11.02 11.36
C LYS A 160 9.86 9.91 10.61
N GLN A 161 10.62 9.19 9.78
CA GLN A 161 10.18 7.97 9.10
C GLN A 161 9.00 8.20 8.15
N CYS A 162 9.00 9.29 7.37
CA CYS A 162 7.92 9.59 6.44
C CYS A 162 6.52 9.68 7.09
N ARG A 163 6.42 10.11 8.36
CA ARG A 163 5.14 10.24 9.08
C ARG A 163 4.90 11.67 9.54
N CYS A 164 3.63 12.02 9.69
CA CYS A 164 3.25 13.19 10.47
C CYS A 164 3.38 12.90 11.96
N ASN A 165 3.66 13.93 12.78
CA ASN A 165 3.82 13.77 14.23
C ASN A 165 2.59 13.20 14.93
N ASN A 166 1.40 13.46 14.41
CA ASN A 166 0.12 12.95 14.91
C ASN A 166 -0.18 11.51 14.45
N GLY A 167 0.67 10.91 13.61
CA GLY A 167 0.48 9.56 13.09
C GLY A 167 -0.25 9.50 11.75
N ASP A 168 -0.72 10.63 11.22
CA ASP A 168 -1.42 10.71 9.95
C ASP A 168 -0.54 10.25 8.78
N VAL A 169 -1.20 9.64 7.78
CA VAL A 169 -0.57 9.33 6.50
C VAL A 169 -0.39 10.62 5.70
N PRO A 170 0.86 11.04 5.39
CA PRO A 170 1.14 12.31 4.72
C PRO A 170 0.83 12.31 3.22
N THR A 171 0.20 11.26 2.69
CA THR A 171 -0.10 11.09 1.27
C THR A 171 -1.56 10.69 1.06
N TYR A 172 -2.08 11.09 -0.10
CA TYR A 172 -3.38 10.69 -0.63
C TYR A 172 -3.24 9.93 -1.96
N PHE A 173 -2.05 9.41 -2.25
CA PHE A 173 -1.80 8.65 -3.48
C PHE A 173 -2.73 7.43 -3.59
N ASP A 174 -3.11 6.82 -2.48
CA ASP A 174 -4.10 5.74 -2.44
C ASP A 174 -5.50 6.16 -2.91
N TYR A 175 -5.81 7.45 -3.01
CA TYR A 175 -7.06 7.96 -3.59
C TYR A 175 -6.92 8.52 -5.00
N VAL A 176 -5.71 8.50 -5.58
CA VAL A 176 -5.46 8.88 -6.98
C VAL A 176 -5.58 7.64 -7.87
N PRO A 177 -6.26 7.69 -9.04
CA PRO A 177 -6.35 6.54 -9.93
C PRO A 177 -5.00 5.94 -10.33
N GLN A 178 -4.86 4.61 -10.29
CA GLN A 178 -3.57 3.92 -10.49
C GLN A 178 -2.87 4.29 -11.80
N TYR A 179 -3.62 4.43 -12.89
CA TYR A 179 -3.08 4.85 -14.18
C TYR A 179 -2.30 6.17 -14.08
N VAL A 180 -2.84 7.16 -13.37
CA VAL A 180 -2.21 8.49 -13.22
C VAL A 180 -0.94 8.38 -12.37
N ARG A 181 -0.94 7.54 -11.33
CA ARG A 181 0.23 7.33 -10.47
C ARG A 181 1.36 6.64 -11.23
N TRP A 182 1.04 5.61 -12.02
CA TRP A 182 2.05 4.96 -12.84
C TRP A 182 2.57 5.90 -13.92
N PHE A 183 1.70 6.68 -14.57
CA PHE A 183 2.13 7.67 -15.56
C PHE A 183 3.13 8.68 -14.97
N GLU A 184 2.88 9.19 -13.75
CA GLU A 184 3.79 10.10 -13.05
C GLU A 184 5.09 9.43 -12.57
N GLU A 185 5.09 8.11 -12.34
CA GLU A 185 6.31 7.36 -12.00
C GLU A 185 7.22 7.11 -13.22
N TRP A 186 6.66 7.11 -14.43
CA TRP A 186 7.40 6.95 -15.69
C TRP A 186 7.97 8.27 -16.26
N ALA A 187 7.41 9.42 -15.84
CA ALA A 187 7.80 10.75 -16.31
C ALA A 187 9.09 11.25 -15.62
#